data_AF-A0A534T8T7-F1
#
_entry.id   AF-A0A534T8T7-F1
#
_cell.length_a   1.000
_cell.length_b   1.000
_cell.length_c   1.000
_cell.angle_alpha   90.00
_cell.angle_beta   90.00
_cell.angle_gamma   90.00
#
_symmetry.space_group_name_H-M   'P 1'
#
loop_
_entity.id
_entity.type
_entity.pdbx_description
1 polymer ?
#
loop_
_entity_poly.entity_id
_entity_poly.type
_entity_poly.pdbx_seq_one_letter_code
_entity_poly.pdbx_strand_id
1 'polypeptide(L)'
;MSADDGSWLLLIHQIPPKPAYLRVKVWRRLQALGAVAIKNSVYVLPSSDEAREDFGWVLREIVKDGGEATLCEARLVEGLDDAEVRRAFHGARQADYAAIAEDARKLGAR
;
A
#
# COMPACT_ATOMS: atom_id res chain seq x y z
N MET A 1 1.28 21.49 14.03
CA MET A 1 0.03 21.10 13.36
C MET A 1 -0.02 19.59 13.43
N SER A 2 -0.80 19.09 14.38
CA SER A 2 -0.66 17.74 14.94
C SER A 2 -1.06 16.68 13.92
N ALA A 3 -0.17 15.72 13.66
CA ALA A 3 -0.54 14.46 13.05
C ALA A 3 -1.44 13.73 14.06
N ASP A 4 -2.75 13.79 13.85
CA ASP A 4 -3.75 13.18 14.72
C ASP A 4 -3.46 11.68 14.91
N ASP A 5 -3.54 11.24 16.16
CA ASP A 5 -3.35 9.86 16.63
C ASP A 5 -3.95 8.81 15.69
N GLY A 6 -3.09 7.94 15.15
CA GLY A 6 -3.45 6.58 14.71
C GLY A 6 -4.55 6.46 13.65
N SER A 7 -4.79 7.48 12.82
CA SER A 7 -5.73 7.34 11.70
C SER A 7 -5.03 6.68 10.52
N TRP A 8 -5.64 5.59 10.04
CA TRP A 8 -5.15 4.75 8.95
C TRP A 8 -6.13 4.81 7.79
N LEU A 9 -5.60 4.81 6.57
CA LEU A 9 -6.37 4.61 5.35
C LEU A 9 -6.32 3.14 4.96
N LEU A 10 -7.49 2.53 4.81
CA LEU A 10 -7.64 1.15 4.39
C LEU A 10 -8.25 1.11 2.99
N LEU A 11 -7.55 0.45 2.07
CA LEU A 11 -8.08 0.07 0.78
C LEU A 11 -8.49 -1.40 0.82
N ILE A 12 -9.79 -1.65 0.71
CA ILE A 12 -10.38 -2.98 0.60
C ILE A 12 -10.76 -3.19 -0.85
N HIS A 13 -10.31 -4.29 -1.47
CA HIS A 13 -10.65 -4.57 -2.86
C HIS A 13 -11.08 -6.01 -3.11
N GLN A 14 -12.00 -6.17 -4.05
CA GLN A 14 -12.44 -7.43 -4.62
C GLN A 14 -12.13 -7.39 -6.12
N ILE A 15 -11.09 -8.11 -6.52
CA ILE A 15 -10.70 -8.18 -7.93
C ILE A 15 -11.14 -9.54 -8.47
N PRO A 16 -11.91 -9.61 -9.56
CA PRO A 16 -12.34 -10.87 -10.13
C PRO A 16 -11.14 -11.75 -10.52
N PRO A 17 -11.28 -13.09 -10.46
CA PRO A 17 -10.18 -14.02 -10.72
C PRO A 17 -9.69 -13.98 -12.18
N LYS A 18 -10.51 -13.45 -13.09
CA LYS A 18 -10.15 -13.17 -14.48
C LYS A 18 -10.56 -11.74 -14.83
N PRO A 19 -9.72 -11.00 -15.56
CA PRO A 19 -8.39 -11.40 -16.05
C PRO A 19 -7.29 -11.24 -14.97
N ALA A 20 -6.35 -12.20 -14.92
CA ALA A 20 -5.32 -12.26 -13.86
C ALA A 20 -4.37 -11.06 -13.84
N TYR A 21 -4.23 -10.33 -14.96
CA TYR A 21 -3.36 -9.15 -15.05
C TYR A 21 -3.78 -8.04 -14.09
N LEU A 22 -5.08 -7.91 -13.82
CA LEU A 22 -5.61 -6.82 -12.98
C LEU A 22 -5.10 -6.92 -11.55
N ARG A 23 -5.10 -8.14 -10.99
CA ARG A 23 -4.55 -8.42 -9.65
C ARG A 23 -3.07 -8.05 -9.55
N VAL A 24 -2.28 -8.44 -10.56
CA VAL A 24 -0.84 -8.16 -10.59
C VAL A 24 -0.57 -6.66 -10.69
N LYS A 25 -1.33 -5.96 -11.54
CA LYS A 25 -1.20 -4.51 -11.75
C LYS A 25 -1.50 -3.73 -10.47
N VAL A 26 -2.62 -4.05 -9.82
CA VAL A 26 -3.03 -3.42 -8.56
C VAL A 26 -2.03 -3.71 -7.44
N TRP A 27 -1.60 -4.97 -7.31
CA TRP A 27 -0.61 -5.35 -6.30
C TRP A 27 0.71 -4.59 -6.48
N ARG A 28 1.24 -4.49 -7.72
CA ARG A 28 2.47 -3.73 -7.99
C ARG A 28 2.33 -2.25 -7.62
N ARG A 29 1.19 -1.63 -7.92
CA ARG A 29 0.97 -0.23 -7.54
C ARG A 29 0.91 -0.06 -6.03
N LEU A 30 0.21 -0.96 -5.32
CA LEU A 30 0.15 -0.92 -3.87
C LEU A 30 1.53 -1.11 -3.21
N GLN A 31 2.38 -1.98 -3.76
CA GLN A 31 3.76 -2.10 -3.33
C GLN A 31 4.56 -0.81 -3.55
N ALA A 32 4.43 -0.16 -4.71
CA ALA A 32 5.10 1.11 -4.99
C ALA A 32 4.68 2.25 -4.04
N LEU A 33 3.42 2.23 -3.58
CA LEU A 33 2.92 3.15 -2.56
C LEU A 33 3.44 2.80 -1.14
N GLY A 34 4.10 1.67 -0.97
CA GLY A 34 4.50 1.13 0.33
C GLY A 34 3.32 0.62 1.16
N ALA A 35 2.17 0.35 0.53
CA ALA A 35 0.99 -0.10 1.24
C ALA A 35 1.23 -1.47 1.88
N VAL A 36 0.91 -1.57 3.16
CA VAL A 36 1.09 -2.82 3.93
C VAL A 36 -0.16 -3.67 3.77
N ALA A 37 -0.01 -4.93 3.38
CA ALA A 37 -1.14 -5.85 3.30
C ALA A 37 -1.44 -6.44 4.68
N ILE A 38 -2.59 -6.11 5.26
CA ILE A 38 -3.08 -6.72 6.51
C ILE A 38 -3.78 -8.06 6.21
N LYS A 39 -4.47 -8.14 5.07
CA LYS A 39 -5.09 -9.36 4.53
C LYS A 39 -4.97 -9.36 3.01
N ASN A 40 -5.26 -10.50 2.36
CA ASN A 40 -5.16 -10.68 0.90
C ASN A 40 -5.86 -9.63 0.02
N SER A 41 -6.81 -8.87 0.59
CA SER A 41 -7.60 -7.86 -0.10
C SER A 41 -7.65 -6.52 0.66
N VAL A 42 -6.87 -6.38 1.74
CA VAL A 42 -6.93 -5.22 2.64
C VAL A 42 -5.54 -4.66 2.81
N TYR A 43 -5.36 -3.44 2.33
CA TYR A 43 -4.11 -2.70 2.34
C TYR A 43 -4.25 -1.46 3.20
N VAL A 44 -3.19 -1.10 3.91
CA VAL A 44 -3.18 0.02 4.84
C VAL A 44 -2.03 0.98 4.56
N LEU A 45 -2.31 2.27 4.74
CA LEU A 45 -1.33 3.35 4.79
C LEU A 45 -1.65 4.30 5.97
N PRO A 46 -0.63 4.97 6.55
CA PRO A 46 -0.89 6.08 7.47
C PRO A 46 -1.78 7.12 6.78
N SER A 47 -2.77 7.67 7.48
CA SER A 47 -3.65 8.69 6.89
C SER A 47 -2.86 9.94 6.55
N SER A 48 -2.82 10.27 5.26
CA SER A 48 -2.29 11.52 4.72
C SER A 48 -3.08 11.89 3.46
N ASP A 49 -3.04 13.16 3.08
CA ASP A 49 -3.73 13.61 1.87
C ASP A 49 -3.16 12.93 0.61
N GLU A 50 -1.83 12.75 0.55
CA GLU A 50 -1.14 12.01 -0.52
C GLU A 50 -1.62 10.55 -0.57
N ALA A 51 -1.67 9.85 0.56
CA ALA A 51 -2.14 8.46 0.61
C ALA A 51 -3.62 8.36 0.21
N ARG A 52 -4.45 9.35 0.57
CA ARG A 52 -5.87 9.40 0.19
C ARG A 52 -6.02 9.56 -1.33
N GLU A 53 -5.24 10.44 -1.95
CA GLU A 53 -5.23 10.63 -3.39
C GLU A 53 -4.74 9.38 -4.15
N ASP A 54 -3.64 8.79 -3.70
CA ASP A 54 -3.04 7.60 -4.30
C ASP A 54 -3.98 6.38 -4.21
N PHE A 55 -4.54 6.11 -3.03
CA PHE A 55 -5.55 5.05 -2.87
C PHE A 55 -6.82 5.37 -3.67
N GLY A 56 -7.21 6.64 -3.79
CA GLY A 56 -8.29 7.06 -4.66
C GLY A 56 -8.04 6.72 -6.13
N TRP A 57 -6.80 6.92 -6.62
CA TRP A 57 -6.40 6.52 -7.97
C TRP A 57 -6.43 5.01 -8.18
N VAL A 58 -5.91 4.24 -7.22
CA VAL A 58 -5.96 2.76 -7.26
C VAL A 58 -7.41 2.27 -7.27
N LEU A 59 -8.26 2.82 -6.40
CA LEU A 59 -9.68 2.47 -6.31
C LEU A 59 -10.39 2.70 -7.64
N ARG A 60 -10.22 3.89 -8.24
CA ARG A 60 -10.84 4.22 -9.54
C ARG A 60 -10.39 3.25 -10.64
N GLU A 61 -9.12 2.85 -10.62
CA GLU A 61 -8.59 1.89 -11.58
C GLU A 61 -9.18 0.50 -11.40
N ILE A 62 -9.29 0.01 -10.16
CA ILE A 62 -9.94 -1.27 -9.84
C ILE A 62 -11.38 -1.28 -10.35
N VAL A 63 -12.15 -0.22 -10.05
CA VAL A 63 -13.54 -0.08 -10.48
C VAL A 63 -13.65 -0.02 -12.01
N LYS A 64 -12.77 0.73 -12.68
CA LYS A 64 -12.74 0.84 -14.13
C LYS A 64 -12.49 -0.50 -14.82
N ASP A 65 -11.61 -1.32 -14.26
CA ASP A 65 -11.23 -2.62 -14.82
C ASP A 65 -12.18 -3.76 -14.35
N GLY A 66 -13.33 -3.43 -13.74
CA GLY A 66 -14.41 -4.37 -13.41
C GLY A 66 -14.30 -5.05 -12.04
N GLY A 67 -13.45 -4.54 -11.15
CA GLY A 67 -13.42 -4.93 -9.74
C GLY A 67 -14.26 -4.01 -8.84
N GLU A 68 -14.28 -4.33 -7.56
CA GLU A 68 -14.86 -3.47 -6.53
C GLU A 68 -13.76 -3.03 -5.56
N ALA A 69 -13.83 -1.79 -5.10
CA ALA A 69 -12.91 -1.29 -4.10
C ALA A 69 -13.60 -0.26 -3.21
N THR A 70 -13.18 -0.24 -1.95
CA THR A 70 -13.68 0.66 -0.90
C THR A 70 -12.48 1.24 -0.18
N LEU A 71 -12.51 2.56 -0.01
CA LEU A 71 -11.53 3.31 0.76
C LEU A 71 -12.20 3.78 2.05
N CYS A 72 -11.61 3.46 3.20
CA CYS A 72 -12.11 3.93 4.49
C CYS A 72 -10.98 4.41 5.39
N GLU A 73 -11.30 5.39 6.23
CA GLU A 73 -10.45 5.81 7.33
C GLU A 73 -10.84 5.03 8.58
N ALA A 74 -9.87 4.43 9.24
CA ALA A 74 -10.08 3.67 10.46
C ALA A 74 -8.98 3.94 11.47
N ARG A 75 -9.26 3.63 12.73
CA ARG A 75 -8.25 3.51 13.77
C ARG A 75 -8.06 2.03 14.08
N LEU A 76 -6.82 1.61 14.31
CA LEU A 76 -6.53 0.27 14.80
C LEU A 76 -6.84 0.24 16.30
N VAL A 77 -7.64 -0.73 16.73
CA VAL A 77 -8.14 -0.80 18.11
C VAL A 77 -7.52 -2.01 18.84
N GLU A 78 -7.53 -3.19 18.22
CA GLU A 78 -6.94 -4.42 18.75
C GLU A 78 -6.44 -5.32 17.60
N GLY A 79 -5.40 -6.14 17.87
CA GLY A 79 -4.90 -7.18 16.96
C GLY A 79 -3.84 -6.75 15.94
N LEU A 80 -3.68 -5.45 15.67
CA LEU A 80 -2.51 -4.88 14.99
C LEU A 80 -2.02 -3.69 15.79
N ASP A 81 -0.78 -3.74 16.29
CA ASP A 81 -0.15 -2.59 16.94
C ASP A 81 0.22 -1.55 15.86
N ASP A 82 -0.16 -0.29 16.09
CA ASP A 82 0.25 0.85 15.28
C ASP A 82 1.77 0.85 15.03
N ALA A 83 2.56 0.49 16.05
CA ALA A 83 3.99 0.40 15.93
C ALA A 83 4.44 -0.75 15.01
N GLU A 84 3.73 -1.88 14.99
CA GLU A 84 3.99 -2.99 14.06
C GLU A 84 3.69 -2.60 12.62
N VAL A 85 2.55 -1.94 12.37
CA VAL A 85 2.18 -1.51 11.03
C VAL A 85 3.13 -0.41 10.53
N ARG A 86 3.53 0.53 11.39
CA ARG A 86 4.56 1.53 11.05
C ARG A 86 5.91 0.86 10.74
N ARG A 87 6.32 -0.14 11.52
CA ARG A 87 7.54 -0.93 11.24
C ARG A 87 7.44 -1.68 9.92
N ALA A 88 6.29 -2.30 9.63
CA ALA A 88 6.05 -2.99 8.37
C ALA A 88 6.07 -2.02 7.17
N PHE A 89 5.51 -0.82 7.33
CA PHE A 89 5.58 0.25 6.33
C PHE A 89 7.03 0.67 6.07
N HIS A 90 7.82 0.88 7.13
CA HIS A 90 9.24 1.21 7.00
C HIS A 90 10.06 0.05 6.41
N GLY A 91 9.74 -1.19 6.77
CA GLY A 91 10.38 -2.40 6.25
C GLY A 91 10.06 -2.67 4.78
N ALA A 92 8.82 -2.45 4.34
CA ALA A 92 8.43 -2.54 2.94
C ALA A 92 9.23 -1.56 2.07
N ARG A 93 9.51 -0.35 2.58
CA ARG A 93 10.39 0.63 1.93
C ARG A 93 11.87 0.23 1.96
N GLN A 94 12.31 -0.58 2.94
CA GLN A 94 13.70 -1.04 3.04
C GLN A 94 14.05 -2.09 1.98
N ALA A 95 13.08 -2.90 1.52
CA ALA A 95 13.28 -3.84 0.42
C ALA A 95 13.56 -3.12 -0.91
N ASP A 96 12.91 -1.96 -1.14
CA ASP A 96 13.17 -1.11 -2.30
C ASP A 96 14.55 -0.43 -2.23
N TYR A 97 15.00 -0.03 -1.04
CA TYR A 97 16.35 0.51 -0.83
C TYR A 97 17.46 -0.54 -1.04
N ALA A 98 17.22 -1.81 -0.72
CA ALA A 98 18.18 -2.88 -0.95
C ALA A 98 18.43 -3.12 -2.45
N ALA A 99 17.37 -3.04 -3.27
CA ALA A 99 17.47 -3.15 -4.73
C ALA A 99 18.20 -1.94 -5.34
N ILE A 100 17.87 -0.71 -4.92
CA ILE A 100 18.54 0.52 -5.39
C ILE A 100 20.03 0.55 -4.96
N ALA A 101 20.36 0.05 -3.76
CA ALA A 101 21.74 -0.06 -3.29
C ALA A 101 22.56 -1.12 -4.05
N GLU A 102 21.91 -2.17 -4.56
CA GLU A 102 22.57 -3.17 -5.41
C GLU A 102 22.88 -2.60 -6.80
N ASP A 103 21.97 -1.81 -7.37
CA ASP A 103 22.19 -1.15 -8.67
C ASP A 103 23.26 -0.04 -8.58
N ALA A 104 23.30 0.73 -7.49
CA ALA A 104 24.36 1.71 -7.26
C ALA A 104 25.76 1.08 -7.13
N ARG A 105 25.86 -0.12 -6.52
CA ARG A 105 27.12 -0.87 -6.44
C ARG A 105 27.58 -1.43 -7.79
N LYS A 106 26.66 -1.78 -8.69
CA LYS A 106 26.99 -2.24 -10.05
C LYS A 106 27.51 -1.11 -10.95
N LEU A 107 27.06 0.13 -10.73
CA LEU A 107 27.51 1.31 -11.48
C LEU A 107 28.85 1.89 -10.99
N GLY A 108 29.23 1.67 -9.72
CA GLY A 108 30.52 2.11 -9.16
C GLY A 108 31.70 1.16 -9.40
N ALA A 109 31.45 0.00 -10.02
CA ALA A 109 32.46 -1.02 -10.33
C ALA A 109 32.87 -1.06 -11.81
N ARG A 110 32.62 0.02 -12.56
CA ARG A 110 33.00 0.16 -13.97
C ARG A 110 33.94 1.34 -14.17
#